data_AF-A0A554XFM5-F1
#
_entry.id   AF-A0A554XFM5-F1
#
_cell.length_a   1.000
_cell.length_b   1.000
_cell.length_c   1.000
_cell.angle_alpha   90.00
_cell.angle_beta   90.00
_cell.angle_gamma   90.00
#
_symmetry.space_group_name_H-M   'P 1'
#
loop_
_entity.id
_entity.type
_entity.pdbx_description
1 polymer ?
#
loop_
_entity_poly.entity_id
_entity_poly.type
_entity_poly.pdbx_seq_one_letter_code
_entity_poly.pdbx_strand_id
1 'polypeptide(L)'
;MVDGLVARFRETFFAVVQAGELAGELKQAASAANLGAWTRALTEAAIRTCSGLGLMASAKGHKLELLPIHRSEYLALDVMAFAEGEKRWRFPVAVMELENSAREDQIAYSLWKVLSVRAELRIVFCYRRNGEEIPALLRHLREEVVEAMGLAGRVKLEGATLLVVGSRSESGTFPFGYFGWWLLDTNTGRFERL
;
A
#
# COMPACT_ATOMS: atom_id res chain seq x y z
N MET A 1 -16.19 -8.05 7.37
CA MET A 1 -14.87 -8.53 7.82
C MET A 1 -13.73 -7.80 7.11
N VAL A 2 -13.78 -7.59 5.78
CA VAL A 2 -12.77 -6.82 5.02
C VAL A 2 -12.78 -5.32 5.34
N ASP A 3 -13.96 -4.70 5.43
CA ASP A 3 -14.10 -3.27 5.75
C ASP A 3 -13.46 -2.91 7.11
N GLY A 4 -13.53 -3.84 8.07
CA GLY A 4 -12.90 -3.70 9.38
C GLY A 4 -11.37 -3.73 9.31
N LEU A 5 -10.77 -4.52 8.41
CA LEU A 5 -9.32 -4.56 8.23
C LEU A 5 -8.81 -3.29 7.55
N VAL A 6 -9.54 -2.79 6.54
CA VAL A 6 -9.22 -1.51 5.86
C VAL A 6 -9.24 -0.35 6.87
N ALA A 7 -10.30 -0.23 7.66
CA ALA A 7 -10.45 0.84 8.64
C ALA A 7 -9.34 0.78 9.71
N ARG A 8 -9.11 -0.40 10.30
CA ARG A 8 -8.06 -0.61 11.29
C ARG A 8 -6.67 -0.34 10.73
N PHE A 9 -6.40 -0.75 9.49
CA PHE A 9 -5.12 -0.47 8.83
C PHE A 9 -4.90 1.03 8.68
N ARG A 10 -5.89 1.76 8.14
CA ARG A 10 -5.81 3.21 7.95
C ARG A 10 -5.61 3.96 9.27
N GLU A 11 -6.37 3.60 10.30
CA GLU A 11 -6.25 4.19 11.64
C GLU A 11 -4.87 3.93 12.25
N THR A 12 -4.42 2.67 12.24
CA THR A 12 -3.11 2.26 12.76
C THR A 12 -1.98 2.93 11.98
N PHE A 13 -2.10 3.04 10.66
CA PHE A 13 -1.11 3.71 9.82
C PHE A 13 -0.96 5.17 10.19
N PHE A 14 -2.07 5.89 10.37
CA PHE A 14 -2.00 7.29 10.79
C PHE A 14 -1.39 7.44 12.19
N ALA A 15 -1.76 6.57 13.14
CA ALA A 15 -1.15 6.57 14.47
C ALA A 15 0.37 6.31 14.40
N VAL A 16 0.81 5.35 13.58
CA VAL A 16 2.23 5.03 13.36
C VAL A 16 2.99 6.18 12.72
N VAL A 17 2.43 6.79 11.67
CA VAL A 17 3.10 7.92 10.99
C VAL A 17 3.19 9.12 11.93
N GLN A 18 2.20 9.36 12.77
CA GLN A 18 2.24 10.41 13.80
C GLN A 18 3.20 10.11 14.94
N ALA A 19 3.42 8.83 15.24
CA ALA A 19 4.29 8.41 16.33
C ALA A 19 5.78 8.48 15.92
N GLY A 20 6.53 9.33 16.62
CA GLY A 20 7.98 9.43 16.51
C GLY A 20 8.46 10.26 15.32
N GLU A 21 9.61 9.89 14.76
CA GLU A 21 10.35 10.69 13.77
C GLU A 21 9.83 10.51 12.34
N LEU A 22 9.00 9.48 12.07
CA LEU A 22 8.53 9.11 10.73
C LEU A 22 7.79 10.24 10.01
N ALA A 23 6.94 10.99 10.72
CA ALA A 23 6.28 12.16 10.16
C ALA A 23 7.29 13.20 9.64
N GLY A 24 8.33 13.47 10.44
CA GLY A 24 9.41 14.38 10.10
C GLY A 24 10.19 13.88 8.90
N GLU A 25 10.60 12.61 8.89
CA GLU A 25 11.35 11.97 7.81
C GLU A 25 10.57 11.99 6.49
N LEU A 26 9.30 11.56 6.49
CA LEU A 26 8.45 11.55 5.30
C LEU A 26 8.26 12.97 4.75
N LYS A 27 7.98 13.94 5.63
CA LYS A 27 7.81 15.35 5.24
C LYS A 27 9.11 15.94 4.69
N GLN A 28 10.25 15.67 5.32
CA GLN A 28 11.54 16.16 4.88
C GLN A 28 11.95 15.54 3.54
N ALA A 29 11.81 14.22 3.40
CA ALA A 29 12.11 13.50 2.18
C ALA A 29 11.26 13.99 1.00
N ALA A 30 9.95 14.15 1.20
CA ALA A 30 9.06 14.72 0.18
C ALA A 30 9.42 16.17 -0.17
N SER A 31 9.78 16.99 0.83
CA SER A 31 10.16 18.40 0.63
C SER A 31 11.44 18.53 -0.18
N ALA A 32 12.42 17.67 0.10
CA ALA A 32 13.71 17.58 -0.58
C ALA A 32 13.66 16.82 -1.91
N ALA A 33 12.48 16.30 -2.32
CA ALA A 33 12.30 15.40 -3.46
C ALA A 33 13.21 14.15 -3.40
N ASN A 34 13.62 13.73 -2.20
CA ASN A 34 14.39 12.52 -1.98
C ASN A 34 13.43 11.32 -1.84
N LEU A 35 12.98 10.84 -2.99
CA LEU A 35 11.97 9.77 -3.05
C LEU A 35 12.50 8.42 -2.52
N GLY A 36 13.81 8.18 -2.56
CA GLY A 36 14.41 7.01 -1.94
C GLY A 36 14.29 7.01 -0.41
N ALA A 37 14.56 8.15 0.22
CA ALA A 37 14.35 8.32 1.67
C ALA A 37 12.86 8.24 2.02
N TRP A 38 11.98 8.78 1.17
CA TRP A 38 10.54 8.71 1.35
C TRP A 38 10.03 7.26 1.34
N THR A 39 10.41 6.46 0.34
CA THR A 39 10.02 5.05 0.26
C THR A 39 10.55 4.27 1.45
N ARG A 40 11.79 4.53 1.90
CA ARG A 40 12.36 3.86 3.09
C ARG A 40 11.56 4.15 4.36
N ALA A 41 11.25 5.41 4.62
CA ALA A 41 10.44 5.80 5.79
C ALA A 41 9.01 5.22 5.69
N LEU A 42 8.46 5.14 4.48
CA LEU A 42 7.14 4.55 4.24
C LEU A 42 7.14 3.03 4.41
N THR A 43 8.20 2.33 4.02
CA THR A 43 8.37 0.90 4.30
C THR A 43 8.38 0.65 5.80
N GLU A 44 9.11 1.45 6.58
CA GLU A 44 9.12 1.36 8.04
C GLU A 44 7.73 1.62 8.63
N ALA A 45 7.01 2.63 8.14
CA ALA A 45 5.63 2.90 8.55
C ALA A 45 4.70 1.72 8.24
N ALA A 46 4.82 1.08 7.07
CA ALA A 46 4.04 -0.10 6.70
C ALA A 46 4.34 -1.29 7.63
N ILE A 47 5.62 -1.55 7.94
CA ILE A 47 6.01 -2.62 8.87
C ILE A 47 5.46 -2.38 10.27
N ARG A 48 5.61 -1.17 10.81
CA ARG A 48 5.06 -0.81 12.12
C ARG A 48 3.54 -0.88 12.15
N THR A 49 2.87 -0.52 11.05
CA THR A 49 1.41 -0.65 10.92
C THR A 49 0.99 -2.11 10.99
N CYS A 50 1.65 -3.00 10.24
CA CYS A 50 1.41 -4.44 10.32
C CYS A 50 1.60 -4.96 11.74
N SER A 51 2.69 -4.58 12.41
CA SER A 51 2.95 -4.98 13.79
C SER A 51 1.87 -4.48 14.76
N GLY A 52 1.39 -3.24 14.60
CA GLY A 52 0.31 -2.68 15.40
C GLY A 52 -1.03 -3.40 15.22
N LEU A 53 -1.21 -4.10 14.10
CA LEU A 53 -2.36 -4.96 13.83
C LEU A 53 -2.18 -6.40 14.33
N GLY A 54 -1.02 -6.75 14.91
CA GLY A 54 -0.66 -8.12 15.28
C GLY A 54 -0.27 -8.99 14.09
N LEU A 55 0.16 -8.38 12.98
CA LEU A 55 0.66 -9.08 11.80
C LEU A 55 2.19 -9.08 11.79
N MET A 56 2.78 -10.19 11.36
CA MET A 56 4.22 -10.30 11.15
C MET A 56 4.55 -10.00 9.69
N ALA A 57 5.36 -8.97 9.44
CA ALA A 57 5.67 -8.52 8.09
C ALA A 57 7.12 -8.78 7.69
N SER A 58 7.32 -9.09 6.40
CA SER A 58 8.61 -9.08 5.71
C SER A 58 8.69 -7.89 4.78
N ALA A 59 9.82 -7.20 4.78
CA ALA A 59 10.20 -6.20 3.79
C ALA A 59 11.71 -6.14 3.65
N LYS A 60 12.22 -5.38 2.68
CA LYS A 60 13.66 -5.10 2.57
C LYS A 60 14.23 -4.56 3.89
N GLY A 61 15.23 -5.26 4.46
CA GLY A 61 15.80 -4.95 5.78
C GLY A 61 15.05 -5.54 6.98
N HIS A 62 13.87 -6.11 6.77
CA HIS A 62 13.02 -6.75 7.78
C HIS A 62 12.80 -8.22 7.40
N LYS A 63 13.73 -9.08 7.83
CA LYS A 63 13.67 -10.52 7.57
C LYS A 63 12.57 -11.15 8.42
N LEU A 64 11.69 -11.93 7.79
CA LEU A 64 10.67 -12.71 8.48
C LEU A 64 11.10 -14.17 8.61
N GLU A 65 11.02 -14.70 9.83
CA GLU A 65 11.41 -16.08 10.15
C GLU A 65 10.18 -17.01 10.37
N LEU A 66 8.99 -16.49 10.08
CA LEU A 66 7.72 -17.19 10.26
C LEU A 66 7.52 -18.33 9.25
N LEU A 67 7.94 -18.13 8.00
CA LEU A 67 7.83 -19.13 6.93
C LEU A 67 9.09 -20.00 6.87
N PRO A 68 9.02 -21.26 6.38
CA PRO A 68 10.18 -22.14 6.29
C PRO A 68 11.37 -21.61 5.51
N ILE A 69 11.16 -20.65 4.60
CA ILE A 69 12.22 -19.97 3.87
C ILE A 69 12.25 -18.53 4.35
N HIS A 70 13.27 -18.16 5.11
CA HIS A 70 13.30 -16.84 5.72
C HIS A 70 13.80 -15.81 4.70
N ARG A 71 12.94 -14.86 4.32
CA ARG A 71 13.30 -13.77 3.40
C ARG A 71 12.84 -12.42 3.93
N SER A 72 13.53 -11.39 3.43
CA SER A 72 13.07 -10.00 3.50
C SER A 72 12.01 -9.69 2.44
N GLU A 73 12.06 -10.37 1.29
CA GLU A 73 11.13 -10.14 0.19
C GLU A 73 10.66 -11.48 -0.39
N TYR A 74 9.35 -11.62 -0.59
CA TYR A 74 8.72 -12.77 -1.25
C TYR A 74 8.01 -12.29 -2.51
N LEU A 75 8.12 -13.05 -3.60
CA LEU A 75 7.52 -12.71 -4.90
C LEU A 75 7.89 -11.32 -5.44
N ALA A 76 9.04 -10.79 -4.99
CA ALA A 76 9.46 -9.41 -5.24
C ALA A 76 8.41 -8.35 -4.82
N LEU A 77 7.58 -8.65 -3.82
CA LEU A 77 6.69 -7.67 -3.19
C LEU A 77 7.44 -6.91 -2.09
N ASP A 78 7.26 -5.59 -2.04
CA ASP A 78 7.96 -4.74 -1.07
C ASP A 78 7.62 -5.07 0.38
N VAL A 79 6.33 -5.36 0.64
CA VAL A 79 5.86 -5.79 1.96
C VAL A 79 4.87 -6.94 1.82
N MET A 80 5.08 -8.00 2.61
CA MET A 80 4.10 -9.04 2.86
C MET A 80 3.88 -9.21 4.35
N ALA A 81 2.62 -9.33 4.78
CA ALA A 81 2.27 -9.50 6.18
C ALA A 81 1.39 -10.75 6.38
N PHE A 82 1.64 -11.46 7.48
CA PHE A 82 1.02 -12.74 7.79
C PHE A 82 0.44 -12.71 9.20
N ALA A 83 -0.64 -13.45 9.40
CA ALA A 83 -1.15 -13.73 10.74
C ALA A 83 -0.21 -14.69 11.49
N GLU A 84 -0.21 -14.57 12.82
CA GLU A 84 0.38 -15.56 13.71
C GLU A 84 -0.32 -16.93 13.60
N GLY A 85 0.29 -17.96 14.18
CA GLY A 85 -0.27 -19.32 14.21
C GLY A 85 0.80 -20.40 14.05
N GLU A 86 0.35 -21.65 13.86
CA GLU A 86 1.22 -22.83 13.80
C GLU A 86 1.47 -23.36 12.38
N LYS A 87 0.68 -22.91 11.39
CA LYS A 87 0.79 -23.38 10.00
C LYS A 87 2.13 -22.95 9.39
N ARG A 88 2.80 -23.81 8.63
CA ARG A 88 4.11 -23.49 8.03
C ARG A 88 4.00 -22.60 6.79
N TRP A 89 3.12 -22.94 5.85
CA TRP A 89 2.90 -22.16 4.63
C TRP A 89 1.58 -21.39 4.75
N ARG A 90 1.69 -20.09 5.01
CA ARG A 90 0.54 -19.19 5.17
C ARG A 90 0.40 -18.32 3.93
N PHE A 91 -0.84 -18.06 3.55
CA PHE A 91 -1.12 -16.99 2.61
C PHE A 91 -0.97 -15.64 3.33
N PRO A 92 -0.51 -14.59 2.63
CA PRO A 92 -0.42 -13.26 3.21
C PRO A 92 -1.83 -12.73 3.52
N VAL A 93 -1.95 -12.05 4.66
CA VAL A 93 -3.15 -11.27 5.01
C VAL A 93 -3.10 -9.94 4.27
N ALA A 94 -1.93 -9.29 4.24
CA ALA A 94 -1.73 -8.05 3.51
C ALA A 94 -0.49 -8.12 2.61
N VAL A 95 -0.57 -7.51 1.43
CA VAL A 95 0.56 -7.29 0.52
C VAL A 95 0.60 -5.84 0.08
N MET A 96 1.80 -5.29 -0.07
CA MET A 96 1.96 -3.89 -0.41
C MET A 96 3.12 -3.64 -1.37
N GLU A 97 2.93 -2.66 -2.23
CA GLU A 97 3.95 -2.06 -3.08
C GLU A 97 4.09 -0.57 -2.75
N LEU A 98 5.32 -0.06 -2.79
CA LEU A 98 5.67 1.32 -2.47
C LEU A 98 6.41 1.96 -3.64
N GLU A 99 5.64 2.46 -4.62
CA GLU A 99 6.17 2.97 -5.89
C GLU A 99 6.30 4.49 -5.89
N ASN A 100 7.52 5.00 -6.05
CA ASN A 100 7.81 6.43 -6.03
C ASN A 100 8.09 7.01 -7.43
N SER A 101 7.97 6.23 -8.49
CA SER A 101 8.15 6.67 -9.87
C SER A 101 7.04 7.63 -10.31
N ALA A 102 7.43 8.66 -11.05
CA ALA A 102 6.49 9.51 -11.76
C ALA A 102 5.83 8.80 -12.96
N ARG A 103 6.41 7.68 -13.45
CA ARG A 103 5.87 6.94 -14.59
C ARG A 103 4.64 6.15 -14.17
N GLU A 104 3.52 6.37 -14.84
CA GLU A 104 2.24 5.74 -14.50
C GLU A 104 2.28 4.22 -14.67
N ASP A 105 2.98 3.71 -15.69
CA ASP A 105 3.12 2.27 -15.93
C ASP A 105 3.86 1.52 -14.82
N GLN A 106 4.73 2.20 -14.07
CA GLN A 106 5.39 1.59 -12.92
C GLN A 106 4.40 1.37 -11.75
N ILE A 107 3.48 2.31 -11.57
CA ILE A 107 2.42 2.20 -10.57
C ILE A 107 1.36 1.19 -11.04
N ALA A 108 1.06 1.17 -12.34
CA ALA A 108 0.18 0.17 -12.95
C ALA A 108 0.75 -1.24 -12.76
N TYR A 109 2.06 -1.42 -12.97
CA TYR A 109 2.77 -2.67 -12.69
C TYR A 109 2.68 -3.06 -11.21
N SER A 110 2.85 -2.11 -10.29
CA SER A 110 2.70 -2.33 -8.84
C SER A 110 1.28 -2.77 -8.47
N LEU A 111 0.26 -2.13 -9.06
CA LEU A 111 -1.14 -2.52 -8.90
C LEU A 111 -1.39 -3.93 -9.43
N TRP A 112 -0.92 -4.21 -10.65
CA TRP A 112 -1.03 -5.54 -11.24
C TRP A 112 -0.37 -6.62 -10.38
N LYS A 113 0.81 -6.33 -9.80
CA LYS A 113 1.51 -7.22 -8.87
C LYS A 113 0.66 -7.56 -7.65
N VAL A 114 0.16 -6.56 -6.93
CA VAL A 114 -0.65 -6.83 -5.71
C VAL A 114 -1.97 -7.52 -6.04
N LEU A 115 -2.60 -7.20 -7.19
CA LEU A 115 -3.82 -7.87 -7.65
C LEU A 115 -3.58 -9.33 -8.05
N SER A 116 -2.37 -9.69 -8.46
CA SER A 116 -1.98 -11.06 -8.82
C SER A 116 -1.75 -11.97 -7.61
N VAL A 117 -1.79 -11.45 -6.38
CA VAL A 117 -1.57 -12.20 -5.15
C VAL A 117 -2.85 -12.34 -4.35
N ARG A 118 -3.14 -13.56 -3.90
CA ARG A 118 -4.23 -13.83 -2.95
C ARG A 118 -3.90 -13.25 -1.58
N ALA A 119 -4.62 -12.19 -1.19
CA ALA A 119 -4.52 -11.55 0.12
C ALA A 119 -5.85 -10.87 0.49
N GLU A 120 -6.11 -10.72 1.79
CA GLU A 120 -7.30 -10.02 2.29
C GLU A 120 -7.21 -8.50 2.08
N LEU A 121 -6.00 -7.96 2.10
CA LEU A 121 -5.71 -6.55 1.87
C LEU A 121 -4.54 -6.37 0.90
N ARG A 122 -4.74 -5.57 -0.13
CA ARG A 122 -3.74 -5.20 -1.14
C ARG A 122 -3.59 -3.70 -1.15
N ILE A 123 -2.37 -3.19 -1.06
CA ILE A 123 -2.14 -1.73 -1.00
C ILE A 123 -1.05 -1.35 -1.99
N VAL A 124 -1.32 -0.36 -2.83
CA VAL A 124 -0.27 0.35 -3.54
C VAL A 124 -0.12 1.71 -2.90
N PHE A 125 1.02 1.94 -2.25
CA PHE A 125 1.46 3.28 -1.93
C PHE A 125 2.15 3.87 -3.15
N CYS A 126 1.81 5.11 -3.49
CA CYS A 126 2.54 5.84 -4.50
C CYS A 126 2.62 7.33 -4.19
N TYR A 127 3.41 8.05 -4.98
CA TYR A 127 3.64 9.48 -4.78
C TYR A 127 3.29 10.29 -6.02
N ARG A 128 2.59 11.41 -5.81
CA ARG A 128 2.41 12.47 -6.80
C ARG A 128 2.79 13.79 -6.19
N ARG A 129 3.51 14.62 -6.94
CA ARG A 129 4.00 15.89 -6.40
C ARG A 129 2.83 16.83 -6.17
N ASN A 130 1.89 16.86 -7.12
CA ASN A 130 0.73 17.74 -7.10
C ASN A 130 -0.56 16.89 -7.06
N GLY A 131 -1.53 17.31 -6.24
CA GLY A 131 -2.83 16.65 -6.12
C GLY A 131 -3.61 16.59 -7.43
N GLU A 132 -3.38 17.55 -8.34
CA GLU A 132 -3.99 17.60 -9.67
C GLU A 132 -3.58 16.44 -10.59
N GLU A 133 -2.45 15.77 -10.30
CA GLU A 133 -1.99 14.60 -11.06
C GLU A 133 -2.77 13.33 -10.69
N ILE A 134 -3.46 13.34 -9.55
CA ILE A 134 -4.10 12.14 -8.99
C ILE A 134 -5.28 11.67 -9.83
N PRO A 135 -6.22 12.52 -10.29
CA PRO A 135 -7.32 12.06 -11.14
C PRO A 135 -6.85 11.37 -12.44
N ALA A 136 -5.77 11.87 -13.05
CA ALA A 136 -5.18 11.26 -14.23
C ALA A 136 -4.60 9.87 -13.91
N LEU A 137 -3.86 9.75 -12.81
CA LEU A 137 -3.33 8.46 -12.33
C LEU A 137 -4.46 7.45 -12.06
N LEU A 138 -5.53 7.85 -11.35
CA LEU A 138 -6.65 6.96 -11.05
C LEU A 138 -7.33 6.44 -12.32
N ARG A 139 -7.47 7.30 -13.33
CA ARG A 139 -8.02 6.92 -14.64
C ARG A 139 -7.10 5.93 -15.35
N HIS A 140 -5.79 6.19 -15.39
CA HIS A 140 -4.79 5.29 -16.00
C HIS A 140 -4.83 3.89 -15.38
N LEU A 141 -4.79 3.82 -14.04
CA LEU A 141 -4.82 2.54 -13.33
C LEU A 141 -6.13 1.76 -13.55
N ARG A 142 -7.25 2.48 -13.67
CA ARG A 142 -8.53 1.85 -14.02
C ARG A 142 -8.47 1.22 -15.41
N GLU A 143 -8.08 2.01 -16.41
CA GLU A 143 -8.12 1.62 -17.82
C GLU A 143 -7.12 0.50 -18.12
N GLU A 144 -5.87 0.63 -17.65
CA GLU A 144 -4.80 -0.31 -18.00
C GLU A 144 -4.81 -1.59 -17.17
N VAL A 145 -5.26 -1.54 -15.91
CA VAL A 145 -5.18 -2.69 -14.99
C VAL A 145 -6.56 -3.23 -14.64
N VAL A 146 -7.47 -2.38 -14.15
CA VAL A 146 -8.75 -2.86 -13.63
C VAL A 146 -9.67 -3.34 -14.74
N GLU A 147 -9.77 -2.59 -15.84
CA GLU A 147 -10.59 -2.96 -17.00
C GLU A 147 -10.01 -4.17 -17.74
N ALA A 148 -8.68 -4.29 -17.80
CA ALA A 148 -7.99 -5.43 -18.41
C ALA A 148 -8.30 -6.78 -17.74
N MET A 149 -8.67 -6.80 -16.46
CA MET A 149 -9.12 -8.04 -15.77
C MET A 149 -10.50 -8.54 -16.27
N GLY A 150 -11.26 -7.66 -16.94
CA GLY A 150 -12.65 -7.91 -17.31
C GLY A 150 -13.58 -8.05 -16.09
N LEU A 151 -14.89 -8.13 -16.37
CA LEU A 151 -15.91 -8.25 -15.32
C LEU A 151 -15.74 -9.52 -14.47
N ALA A 152 -15.47 -10.65 -15.12
CA ALA A 152 -15.35 -11.94 -14.45
C ALA A 152 -14.14 -11.99 -13.48
N GLY A 153 -13.00 -11.40 -13.85
CA GLY A 153 -11.84 -11.31 -12.97
C GLY A 153 -12.10 -10.40 -11.77
N ARG A 154 -12.73 -9.24 -12.03
CA ARG A 154 -13.02 -8.24 -11.02
C ARG A 154 -14.06 -8.67 -9.98
N VAL A 155 -15.12 -9.39 -10.38
CA VAL A 155 -16.13 -9.95 -9.45
C VAL A 155 -15.54 -11.06 -8.56
N LYS A 156 -14.54 -11.79 -9.06
CA LYS A 156 -13.82 -12.83 -8.28
C LYS A 156 -12.73 -12.26 -7.38
N LEU A 157 -12.53 -10.94 -7.38
CA LEU A 157 -11.51 -10.31 -6.59
C LEU A 157 -11.90 -10.32 -5.11
N GLU A 158 -11.37 -11.28 -4.36
CA GLU A 158 -11.57 -11.38 -2.91
C GLU A 158 -10.71 -10.34 -2.15
N GLY A 159 -11.19 -9.87 -1.00
CA GLY A 159 -10.48 -8.89 -0.17
C GLY A 159 -10.57 -7.45 -0.71
N ALA A 160 -9.86 -6.52 -0.07
CA ALA A 160 -9.82 -5.11 -0.45
C ALA A 160 -8.53 -4.74 -1.21
N THR A 161 -8.65 -3.78 -2.13
CA THR A 161 -7.51 -3.14 -2.79
C THR A 161 -7.55 -1.64 -2.55
N LEU A 162 -6.49 -1.10 -1.95
CA LEU A 162 -6.31 0.31 -1.69
C LEU A 162 -5.23 0.89 -2.59
N LEU A 163 -5.49 2.10 -3.08
CA LEU A 163 -4.46 2.99 -3.58
C LEU A 163 -4.26 4.12 -2.56
N VAL A 164 -3.03 4.31 -2.11
CA VAL A 164 -2.67 5.36 -1.16
C VAL A 164 -1.68 6.30 -1.83
N VAL A 165 -2.08 7.55 -2.08
CA VAL A 165 -1.26 8.52 -2.79
C VAL A 165 -0.75 9.58 -1.82
N GLY A 166 0.56 9.62 -1.60
CA GLY A 166 1.22 10.73 -0.91
C GLY A 166 1.34 11.94 -1.84
N SER A 167 1.02 13.13 -1.35
CA SER A 167 1.16 14.39 -2.11
C SER A 167 1.58 15.58 -1.25
N ARG A 168 2.33 16.52 -1.85
CA ARG A 168 2.74 17.76 -1.17
C ARG A 168 1.65 18.82 -1.10
N SER A 169 0.61 18.70 -1.92
CA SER A 169 -0.45 19.72 -2.04
C SER A 169 -1.19 20.00 -0.73
N GLU A 170 -1.24 19.03 0.18
CA GLU A 170 -1.91 19.16 1.48
C GLU A 170 -0.96 18.90 2.67
N SER A 171 0.32 19.21 2.52
CA SER A 171 1.34 19.00 3.58
C SER A 171 1.11 19.79 4.87
N GLY A 172 0.16 20.74 4.89
CA GLY A 172 -0.25 21.52 6.07
C GLY A 172 -1.04 20.73 7.12
N THR A 173 -1.71 19.63 6.74
CA THR A 173 -2.50 18.77 7.64
C THR A 173 -1.88 17.37 7.76
N PHE A 174 -0.54 17.29 7.66
CA PHE A 174 0.19 16.02 7.72
C PHE A 174 -0.13 15.25 9.02
N PRO A 175 -0.37 13.91 8.95
CA PRO A 175 -0.35 13.07 7.75
C PRO A 175 -1.70 12.98 7.00
N PHE A 176 -2.79 13.49 7.56
CA PHE A 176 -4.16 13.26 7.08
C PHE A 176 -4.44 13.83 5.69
N GLY A 177 -4.01 15.06 5.39
CA GLY A 177 -4.12 15.61 4.03
C GLY A 177 -3.03 15.08 3.09
N TYR A 178 -1.89 14.66 3.65
CA TYR A 178 -0.75 14.19 2.84
C TYR A 178 -1.04 12.87 2.14
N PHE A 179 -1.65 11.90 2.84
CA PHE A 179 -2.01 10.60 2.28
C PHE A 179 -3.47 10.57 1.87
N GLY A 180 -3.69 10.53 0.57
CA GLY A 180 -4.98 10.24 0.00
C GLY A 180 -5.27 8.75 -0.07
N TRP A 181 -6.50 8.33 0.28
CA TRP A 181 -6.90 6.92 0.31
C TRP A 181 -8.04 6.66 -0.66
N TRP A 182 -7.88 5.69 -1.54
CA TRP A 182 -8.94 5.22 -2.42
C TRP A 182 -9.10 3.71 -2.33
N LEU A 183 -10.34 3.26 -2.24
CA LEU A 183 -10.72 1.86 -2.27
C LEU A 183 -11.24 1.50 -3.66
N LEU A 184 -10.77 0.38 -4.22
CA LEU A 184 -11.32 -0.15 -5.45
C LEU A 184 -12.71 -0.76 -5.18
N ASP A 185 -13.75 -0.16 -5.76
CA ASP A 185 -15.07 -0.78 -5.82
C ASP A 185 -15.08 -1.83 -6.95
N THR A 186 -15.25 -3.10 -6.57
CA THR A 186 -15.26 -4.21 -7.52
C THR A 186 -16.51 -4.23 -8.39
N ASN A 187 -17.59 -3.53 -8.03
CA ASN A 187 -18.82 -3.44 -8.84
C ASN A 187 -18.67 -2.44 -9.98
N THR A 188 -18.15 -1.25 -9.70
CA THR A 188 -17.95 -0.20 -10.72
C THR A 188 -16.58 -0.25 -11.38
N GLY A 189 -15.59 -0.89 -10.75
CA GLY A 189 -14.19 -0.89 -11.18
C GLY A 189 -13.49 0.44 -10.94
N ARG A 190 -14.08 1.33 -10.12
CA ARG A 190 -13.54 2.66 -9.85
C ARG A 190 -12.89 2.71 -8.47
N PHE A 191 -11.90 3.57 -8.36
CA PHE A 191 -11.29 3.92 -7.08
C PHE A 191 -12.11 5.03 -6.41
N GLU A 192 -12.74 4.73 -5.29
CA GLU A 192 -13.57 5.63 -4.50
C GLU A 192 -12.81 6.18 -3.29
N ARG A 193 -12.95 7.48 -3.03
CA ARG A 193 -12.25 8.16 -1.93
C ARG A 193 -12.79 7.69 -0.57
N LEU A 194 -11.90 7.41 0.38
CA LEU A 194 -12.21 7.06 1.78
C LEU A 194 -12.11 8.26 2.75
#